data_AF-A0A0F9P8Z5-F1
#
_entry.id   AF-A0A0F9P8Z5-F1
#
_cell.length_a   1.000
_cell.length_b   1.000
_cell.length_c   1.000
_cell.angle_alpha   90.00
_cell.angle_beta   90.00
_cell.angle_gamma   90.00
#
_symmetry.space_group_name_H-M   'P 1'
#
loop_
_entity.id
_entity.type
_entity.pdbx_description
1 polymer ?
#
loop_
_entity_poly.entity_id
_entity_poly.type
_entity_poly.pdbx_seq_one_letter_code
_entity_poly.pdbx_strand_id
1 'polypeptide(L)'
;MKIGNSHSWNYNNGKWFETKITPEKWNFTFNSVKTRHNLAPTNSGASIGTKYHWYIIADQIATKIDPNSYETEMKGIKLKVGHKRPYWRTFSYNYPEQTCYKERIIEILENYIMELKRN
;
A
#
# COMPACT_ATOMS: atom_id res chain seq x y z
N MET A 1 15.65 3.65 -2.73
CA MET A 1 15.26 5.02 -3.10
C MET A 1 15.79 5.94 -2.04
N LYS A 2 16.44 7.04 -2.42
CA LYS A 2 16.81 8.08 -1.45
C LYS A 2 15.53 8.80 -1.01
N ILE A 3 15.49 9.26 0.24
CA ILE A 3 14.39 10.09 0.75
C ILE A 3 14.33 11.37 -0.12
N GLY A 4 13.11 11.79 -0.48
CA GLY A 4 12.87 12.94 -1.37
C GLY A 4 12.77 12.59 -2.87
N ASN A 5 13.12 11.37 -3.28
CA ASN A 5 12.96 10.95 -4.67
C ASN A 5 11.56 10.42 -4.96
N SER A 6 11.08 10.68 -6.17
CA SER A 6 9.79 10.19 -6.68
C SER A 6 9.96 9.05 -7.65
N HIS A 7 8.98 8.15 -7.71
CA HIS A 7 8.89 7.07 -8.69
C HIS A 7 7.46 6.95 -9.22
N SER A 8 7.34 6.73 -10.52
CA SER A 8 6.06 6.42 -11.18
C SER A 8 5.97 4.93 -11.49
N TRP A 9 4.78 4.36 -11.23
CA TRP A 9 4.46 2.96 -11.50
C TRP A 9 3.19 2.89 -12.33
N ASN A 10 3.21 2.05 -13.35
CA ASN A 10 2.02 1.73 -14.13
C ASN A 10 1.41 0.46 -13.57
N TYR A 11 0.14 0.54 -13.16
CA TYR A 11 -0.63 -0.60 -12.67
C TYR A 11 -1.48 -1.15 -13.81
N ASN A 12 -0.91 -2.12 -14.54
CA ASN A 12 -1.56 -2.69 -15.71
C ASN A 12 -2.64 -3.69 -15.27
N ASN A 13 -3.78 -3.70 -15.98
CA ASN A 13 -4.91 -4.60 -15.73
C ASN A 13 -5.40 -4.57 -14.27
N GLY A 14 -5.44 -3.38 -13.67
CA GLY A 14 -5.93 -3.21 -12.30
C GLY A 14 -7.38 -3.65 -12.17
N LYS A 15 -7.63 -4.58 -11.24
CA LYS A 15 -8.98 -5.05 -10.91
C LYS A 15 -9.32 -4.61 -9.51
N TRP A 16 -10.31 -3.73 -9.40
CA TRP A 16 -10.96 -3.36 -8.16
C TRP A 16 -12.16 -4.29 -7.96
N PHE A 17 -12.16 -5.02 -6.85
CA PHE A 17 -13.28 -5.87 -6.47
C PHE A 17 -13.70 -5.48 -5.07
N GLU A 18 -14.98 -5.18 -4.90
CA GLU A 18 -15.54 -4.75 -3.63
C GLU A 18 -16.88 -5.43 -3.35
N THR A 19 -17.20 -5.53 -2.06
CA THR A 19 -18.44 -6.12 -1.57
C THR A 19 -18.98 -5.23 -0.48
N LYS A 20 -20.23 -4.78 -0.66
CA LYS A 20 -20.94 -4.00 0.34
C LYS A 20 -21.25 -4.89 1.54
N ILE A 21 -20.76 -4.52 2.71
CA ILE A 21 -20.99 -5.25 3.96
C ILE A 21 -22.09 -4.56 4.77
N THR A 22 -22.08 -3.23 4.82
CA THR A 22 -23.12 -2.39 5.43
C THR A 22 -23.34 -1.15 4.55
N PRO A 23 -24.33 -0.28 4.85
CA PRO A 23 -24.51 0.97 4.10
C PRO A 23 -23.22 1.79 3.93
N GLU A 24 -22.42 1.88 5.00
CA GLU A 24 -21.20 2.71 5.09
C GLU A 24 -19.90 1.90 4.99
N LYS A 25 -19.96 0.57 4.84
CA LYS A 25 -18.77 -0.29 4.86
C LYS A 25 -18.72 -1.21 3.67
N TRP A 26 -17.60 -1.14 2.96
CA TRP A 26 -17.23 -2.02 1.88
C TRP A 26 -15.91 -2.71 2.21
N ASN A 27 -15.84 -4.01 1.92
CA ASN A 27 -14.56 -4.67 1.81
C ASN A 27 -14.11 -4.57 0.37
N PHE A 28 -12.84 -4.24 0.13
CA PHE A 28 -12.31 -4.18 -1.22
C PHE A 28 -10.95 -4.86 -1.33
N THR A 29 -10.62 -5.26 -2.55
CA THR A 29 -9.31 -5.75 -2.95
C THR A 29 -8.93 -5.13 -4.28
N PHE A 30 -7.65 -4.79 -4.41
CA PHE A 30 -7.08 -4.32 -5.67
C PHE A 30 -5.92 -5.22 -6.08
N ASN A 31 -6.00 -5.78 -7.27
CA ASN A 31 -4.96 -6.66 -7.82
C ASN A 31 -4.49 -6.13 -9.17
N SER A 32 -3.18 -6.05 -9.36
CA SER A 32 -2.58 -5.56 -10.60
C SER A 32 -1.12 -5.98 -10.70
N VAL A 33 -0.65 -6.15 -11.93
CA VAL A 33 0.78 -6.21 -12.22
C VAL A 33 1.29 -4.78 -12.33
N LYS A 34 2.15 -4.38 -11.39
CA LYS A 34 2.81 -3.08 -11.44
C LYS A 34 4.14 -3.16 -12.17
N THR A 35 4.38 -2.22 -13.08
CA THR A 35 5.63 -2.08 -13.83
C THR A 35 6.22 -0.70 -13.58
N ARG A 36 7.56 -0.59 -13.60
CA ARG A 36 8.20 0.71 -13.49
C ARG A 36 7.97 1.47 -14.77
N HIS A 37 7.69 2.77 -14.66
CA HIS A 37 7.69 3.64 -15.83
C HIS A 37 9.08 3.69 -16.48
N ASN A 38 10.13 3.77 -15.67
CA ASN A 38 11.53 3.79 -16.13
C ASN A 38 12.26 2.52 -15.67
N LEU A 39 13.09 1.95 -16.56
CA LEU A 39 13.88 0.76 -16.24
C LEU A 39 14.78 1.00 -15.02
N ALA A 40 14.91 -0.04 -14.19
CA ALA A 40 15.82 0.01 -13.07
C ALA A 40 17.27 -0.14 -13.57
N PRO A 41 18.25 0.49 -12.91
CA PRO A 41 19.66 0.20 -13.17
C PRO A 41 19.97 -1.29 -13.03
N THR A 42 20.92 -1.78 -13.83
CA THR A 42 21.39 -3.16 -13.78
C THR A 42 21.83 -3.53 -12.36
N ASN A 43 21.48 -4.73 -11.89
CA ASN A 43 21.77 -5.24 -10.54
C ASN A 43 21.20 -4.39 -9.39
N SER A 44 20.21 -3.53 -9.65
CA SER A 44 19.54 -2.76 -8.61
C SER A 44 18.18 -3.35 -8.22
N GLY A 45 17.74 -3.05 -7.00
CA GLY A 45 16.43 -3.44 -6.50
C GLY A 45 16.46 -4.68 -5.61
N ALA A 46 15.28 -5.17 -5.28
CA ALA A 46 15.11 -6.35 -4.44
C ALA A 46 15.16 -7.62 -5.29
N SER A 47 15.66 -8.71 -4.72
CA SER A 47 15.66 -10.02 -5.37
C SER A 47 14.24 -10.47 -5.73
N ILE A 48 14.11 -11.19 -6.84
CA ILE A 48 12.84 -11.80 -7.29
C ILE A 48 12.24 -12.63 -6.15
N GLY A 49 10.93 -12.51 -5.93
CA GLY A 49 10.21 -13.17 -4.85
C GLY A 49 10.18 -12.38 -3.53
N THR A 50 10.88 -11.24 -3.44
CA THR A 50 10.76 -10.34 -2.28
C THR A 50 9.36 -9.76 -2.20
N LYS A 51 8.73 -9.88 -1.03
CA LYS A 51 7.43 -9.28 -0.74
C LYS A 51 7.61 -8.10 0.19
N TYR A 52 6.89 -7.02 -0.07
CA TYR A 52 6.80 -5.89 0.84
C TYR A 52 5.37 -5.75 1.35
N HIS A 53 5.24 -5.54 2.64
CA HIS A 53 3.97 -5.21 3.27
C HIS A 53 3.99 -3.72 3.60
N TRP A 54 3.11 -2.99 2.94
CA TRP A 54 2.86 -1.57 3.17
C TRP A 54 1.46 -1.40 3.73
N TYR A 55 1.32 -0.53 4.73
CA TYR A 55 0.03 -0.05 5.19
C TYR A 55 -0.26 1.28 4.51
N ILE A 56 -1.47 1.45 4.01
CA ILE A 56 -1.89 2.64 3.28
C ILE A 56 -3.04 3.26 4.05
N ILE A 57 -2.92 4.55 4.34
CA ILE A 57 -4.00 5.39 4.84
C ILE A 57 -4.25 6.40 3.72
N ALA A 58 -5.43 6.36 3.12
CA ALA A 58 -5.74 7.18 1.97
C ALA A 58 -7.24 7.43 1.88
N ASP A 59 -7.58 8.60 1.36
CA ASP A 59 -8.90 8.92 0.89
C ASP A 59 -9.04 8.42 -0.55
N GLN A 60 -10.23 7.93 -0.88
CA GLN A 60 -10.64 7.64 -2.25
C GLN A 60 -11.75 8.61 -2.63
N ILE A 61 -11.61 9.26 -3.78
CA ILE A 61 -12.66 10.06 -4.39
C ILE A 61 -13.05 9.38 -5.71
N ALA A 62 -14.32 9.00 -5.82
CA ALA A 62 -14.91 8.42 -7.03
C ALA A 62 -15.83 9.44 -7.69
N THR A 63 -15.45 9.94 -8.86
CA THR A 63 -16.23 10.92 -9.63
C THR A 63 -16.92 10.22 -10.78
N LYS A 64 -18.26 10.25 -10.82
CA LYS A 64 -19.01 9.72 -11.97
C LYS A 64 -18.75 10.61 -13.18
N ILE A 65 -18.23 10.03 -14.26
CA ILE A 65 -17.94 10.77 -15.50
C ILE A 65 -18.96 10.49 -16.59
N ASP A 66 -19.58 9.31 -16.58
CA ASP A 66 -20.65 8.91 -17.48
C ASP A 66 -21.55 7.83 -16.82
N PRO A 67 -22.63 7.33 -17.46
CA PRO A 67 -23.53 6.35 -16.85
C PRO A 67 -22.85 5.12 -16.26
N ASN A 68 -21.74 4.67 -16.83
CA ASN A 68 -21.06 3.40 -16.50
C ASN A 68 -19.60 3.57 -16.04
N SER A 69 -19.06 4.80 -16.06
CA SER A 69 -17.66 5.04 -15.72
C SER A 69 -17.51 6.04 -14.58
N TYR A 70 -16.50 5.77 -13.74
CA TYR A 70 -16.09 6.62 -12.64
C TYR A 70 -14.57 6.81 -12.71
N GLU A 71 -14.12 8.05 -12.56
CA GLU A 71 -12.73 8.34 -12.26
C GLU A 71 -12.46 8.04 -10.78
N THR A 72 -11.33 7.41 -10.48
CA THR A 72 -10.93 7.08 -9.10
C THR A 72 -9.60 7.76 -8.78
N GLU A 73 -9.63 8.68 -7.83
CA GLU A 73 -8.43 9.27 -7.23
C GLU A 73 -8.20 8.66 -5.85
N MET A 74 -6.96 8.30 -5.52
CA MET A 74 -6.56 7.97 -4.17
C MET A 74 -5.41 8.86 -3.72
N LYS A 75 -5.60 9.58 -2.62
CA LYS A 75 -4.58 10.45 -2.03
C LYS A 75 -4.31 10.03 -0.60
N GLY A 76 -3.03 9.91 -0.27
CA GLY A 76 -2.64 9.55 1.08
C GLY A 76 -1.19 9.15 1.17
N ILE A 77 -0.93 8.27 2.13
CA ILE A 77 0.40 7.90 2.57
C ILE A 77 0.59 6.39 2.51
N LYS A 78 1.85 5.98 2.43
CA LYS A 78 2.23 4.58 2.36
C LYS A 78 3.38 4.29 3.31
N LEU A 79 3.11 3.50 4.33
CA LEU A 79 4.00 3.24 5.46
C LEU A 79 4.51 1.79 5.39
N LYS A 80 5.82 1.60 5.55
CA LYS A 80 6.41 0.26 5.49
C LYS A 80 6.12 -0.47 6.81
N VAL A 81 5.38 -1.57 6.73
CA VAL A 81 5.14 -2.43 7.90
C VAL A 81 6.20 -3.52 7.99
N GLY A 82 6.56 -4.10 6.85
CA GLY A 82 7.54 -5.17 6.84
C GLY A 82 7.92 -5.64 5.44
N HIS A 83 8.75 -6.66 5.39
CA HIS A 83 9.13 -7.33 4.16
C HIS A 83 9.41 -8.81 4.42
N LYS A 84 9.35 -9.62 3.37
CA LYS A 84 9.70 -11.04 3.37
C LYS A 84 10.66 -11.28 2.22
N ARG A 85 11.87 -11.75 2.53
CA ARG A 85 12.85 -12.15 1.52
C ARG A 85 12.43 -13.48 0.87
N PRO A 86 12.95 -13.81 -0.33
CA PRO A 86 12.51 -15.00 -1.07
C PRO A 86 12.61 -16.30 -0.26
N TYR A 87 13.71 -16.46 0.50
CA TYR A 87 13.99 -17.66 1.29
C TYR A 87 13.47 -17.60 2.73
N TRP A 88 12.84 -16.50 3.14
CA TRP A 88 12.31 -16.38 4.50
C TRP A 88 11.00 -17.14 4.64
N ARG A 89 10.79 -17.78 5.80
CA ARG A 89 9.53 -18.47 6.08
C ARG A 89 8.37 -17.48 6.30
N THR A 90 8.66 -16.34 6.91
CA THR A 90 7.65 -15.40 7.39
C THR A 90 8.06 -13.94 7.15
N PHE A 91 7.16 -12.98 7.39
CA PHE A 91 7.47 -11.56 7.28
C PHE A 91 8.40 -11.10 8.41
N SER A 92 9.11 -10.00 8.20
CA SER A 92 10.09 -9.44 9.14
C SER A 92 9.53 -9.21 10.54
N TYR A 93 8.27 -8.78 10.67
CA TYR A 93 7.61 -8.52 11.96
C TYR A 93 7.17 -9.79 12.71
N ASN A 94 7.45 -10.98 12.18
CA ASN A 94 7.17 -12.26 12.86
C ASN A 94 8.45 -12.88 13.46
N TYR A 95 9.58 -12.17 13.43
CA TYR A 95 10.80 -12.57 14.12
C TYR A 95 10.84 -11.94 15.53
N PRO A 96 11.34 -12.63 16.56
CA PRO A 96 11.22 -12.18 17.96
C PRO A 96 11.80 -10.80 18.28
N GLU A 97 12.84 -10.39 17.55
CA GLU A 97 13.55 -9.11 17.77
C GLU A 97 12.86 -7.91 17.09
N GLN A 98 11.70 -8.13 16.46
CA GLN A 98 11.00 -7.10 15.70
C GLN A 98 9.61 -6.84 16.30
N THR A 99 9.24 -5.57 16.42
CA THR A 99 7.87 -5.16 16.78
C THR A 99 6.87 -5.88 15.88
N CYS A 100 5.86 -6.51 16.50
CA CYS A 100 4.93 -7.34 15.75
C CYS A 100 4.01 -6.49 14.87
N TYR A 101 3.29 -7.14 13.94
CA TYR A 101 2.39 -6.45 13.02
C TYR A 101 1.36 -5.58 13.76
N LYS A 102 0.69 -6.16 14.76
CA LYS A 102 -0.41 -5.50 15.46
C LYS A 102 0.05 -4.22 16.16
N GLU A 103 1.14 -4.31 16.92
CA GLU A 103 1.74 -3.16 17.63
C GLU A 103 2.16 -2.06 16.64
N ARG A 104 2.83 -2.43 15.53
CA ARG A 104 3.21 -1.47 14.49
C ARG A 104 2.02 -0.73 13.90
N ILE A 105 0.91 -1.41 13.65
CA ILE A 105 -0.29 -0.77 13.10
C ILE A 105 -0.95 0.15 14.13
N ILE A 106 -1.02 -0.28 15.40
CA ILE A 106 -1.54 0.57 16.48
C ILE A 106 -0.73 1.86 16.59
N GLU A 107 0.60 1.74 16.67
CA GLU A 107 1.49 2.90 16.74
C GLU A 107 1.33 3.84 15.54
N ILE A 108 1.24 3.29 14.32
CA ILE A 108 0.96 4.07 13.11
C ILE A 108 -0.34 4.85 13.26
N LEU A 109 -1.43 4.18 13.64
CA LEU A 109 -2.75 4.80 13.72
C LEU A 109 -2.82 5.85 14.83
N GLU A 110 -2.24 5.59 16.00
CA GLU A 110 -2.18 6.54 17.11
C GLU A 110 -1.41 7.80 16.74
N ASN A 111 -0.26 7.65 16.07
CA ASN A 111 0.52 8.79 15.58
C ASN A 111 -0.27 9.63 14.57
N TYR A 112 -0.97 8.98 13.63
CA TYR A 112 -1.81 9.69 12.66
C TYR A 112 -3.01 10.38 13.30
N ILE A 113 -3.65 9.75 14.28
CA ILE A 113 -4.73 10.38 15.05
C ILE A 113 -4.18 11.62 15.79
N MET A 114 -2.99 11.54 16.38
CA MET A 114 -2.38 12.69 17.04
C MET A 114 -2.06 13.83 16.07
N GLU A 115 -1.54 13.52 14.88
CA GLU A 115 -1.29 14.51 13.83
C GLU A 115 -2.58 15.19 13.38
N LEU A 116 -3.64 14.42 13.13
CA LEU A 116 -4.96 14.93 12.77
C LEU A 116 -5.59 15.82 13.85
N LYS A 117 -5.30 15.58 15.13
CA LYS A 117 -5.79 16.40 16.24
C LYS A 117 -5.04 17.71 16.44
N ARG A 118 -3.82 17.82 15.90
CA ARG A 118 -2.96 19.01 16.05
C ARG A 118 -3.21 20.05 14.96
N ASN A 119 -3.68 19.60 13.80
CA ASN A 119 -4.07 20.42 12.66
C ASN A 119 -5.57 20.76 12.73
#